data_AF-A0A1M7NGI1-F1
#
_entry.id   AF-A0A1M7NGI1-F1
#
_cell.length_a   1.000
_cell.length_b   1.000
_cell.length_c   1.000
_cell.angle_alpha   90.00
_cell.angle_beta   90.00
_cell.angle_gamma   90.00
#
_symmetry.space_group_name_H-M   'P 1'
#
loop_
_entity.id
_entity.type
_entity.pdbx_description
1 polymer ?
#
loop_
_entity_poly.entity_id
_entity_poly.type
_entity_poly.pdbx_seq_one_letter_code
_entity_poly.pdbx_strand_id
1 'polypeptide(L)' 'MNKLMSYLLPGVFLIAVFAIVKTFFLPPAVTVQEWFVYLTVAVTVLCVVVPCVIYYLRTPPGIDHK' A
#
# COMPACT_ATOMS: atom_id res chain seq x y z
N MET A 1 15.15 -1.81 13.57
CA MET A 1 13.98 -1.44 12.76
C MET A 1 12.88 -2.45 13.04
N ASN A 2 11.73 -2.02 13.58
CA ASN A 2 10.63 -2.92 13.95
C ASN A 2 10.23 -3.82 12.77
N LYS A 3 10.01 -5.13 12.98
CA LYS A 3 9.59 -6.09 11.95
C LYS A 3 8.42 -5.55 11.09
N LEU A 4 7.52 -4.77 11.68
CA LEU A 4 6.45 -4.04 10.98
C LEU A 4 6.95 -3.25 9.76
N MET A 5 8.09 -2.56 9.89
CA MET A 5 8.63 -1.67 8.86
C MET A 5 9.12 -2.45 7.63
N SER A 6 9.62 -3.67 7.81
CA SER A 6 9.97 -4.54 6.67
C SER A 6 8.74 -5.09 5.96
N TYR A 7 7.62 -5.29 6.67
CA TYR A 7 6.35 -5.70 6.05
C TYR A 7 5.67 -4.55 5.31
N LEU A 8 5.85 -3.29 5.73
CA LEU A 8 5.31 -2.13 5.03
C LEU A 8 6.09 -1.74 3.77
N LEU A 9 7.37 -2.12 3.68
CA LEU A 9 8.26 -1.76 2.57
C LEU A 9 7.69 -2.11 1.17
N PRO A 10 7.12 -3.31 0.93
CA PRO A 10 6.51 -3.65 -0.36
C PRO A 10 5.30 -2.78 -0.70
N GLY A 11 4.49 -2.41 0.31
CA GLY A 11 3.34 -1.54 0.14
C GLY A 11 3.75 -0.14 -0.28
N VAL A 12 4.75 0.43 0.40
CA VAL A 12 5.33 1.75 0.05
C VAL A 12 5.95 1.72 -1.35
N PHE A 13 6.66 0.65 -1.69
CA PHE A 13 7.24 0.47 -3.02
C PHE A 13 6.17 0.45 -4.12
N LEU A 14 5.08 -0.30 -3.92
CA LEU A 14 3.96 -0.34 -4.86
C LEU A 14 3.27 1.02 -5.03
N ILE A 15 3.11 1.79 -3.94
CA ILE A 15 2.57 3.15 -4.00
C ILE A 15 3.47 4.05 -4.87
N ALA A 16 4.80 3.98 -4.67
CA ALA A 16 5.75 4.76 -5.46
C ALA A 16 5.70 4.39 -6.95
N VAL A 17 5.69 3.09 -7.27
CA VAL A 17 5.56 2.60 -8.65
C VAL A 17 4.24 3.06 -9.27
N PHE A 18 3.13 2.94 -8.55
CA PHE A 18 1.82 3.38 -9.02
C PHE A 18 1.78 4.89 -9.26
N ALA A 19 2.41 5.70 -8.40
CA ALA A 19 2.52 7.14 -8.58
C ALA A 19 3.32 7.52 -9.84
N ILE A 20 4.41 6.80 -10.13
CA ILE A 20 5.19 6.98 -11.36
C ILE A 20 4.34 6.63 -12.58
N VAL A 21 3.67 5.47 -12.57
CA VAL A 21 2.79 5.05 -13.67
C VAL A 21 1.68 6.07 -13.91
N LYS A 22 1.03 6.54 -12.84
CA LYS A 22 -0.01 7.57 -12.91
C LYS A 22 0.47 8.86 -13.57
N THR A 23 1.70 9.27 -13.28
CA THR A 23 2.24 10.56 -13.72
C THR A 23 2.76 10.52 -15.16
N PHE A 24 3.36 9.40 -15.57
CA PHE A 24 4.04 9.32 -16.87
C PHE A 24 3.27 8.53 -17.94
N PHE A 25 2.37 7.61 -17.56
CA PHE A 25 1.73 6.70 -18.49
C PHE A 25 0.22 6.92 -18.65
N LEU A 26 -0.43 7.61 -17.71
CA LEU A 26 -1.87 7.88 -17.81
C LEU A 26 -2.16 9.29 -18.35
N PRO A 27 -3.08 9.42 -19.32
CA PRO A 27 -3.50 10.72 -19.81
C PRO A 27 -4.29 11.49 -18.74
N PRO A 28 -4.17 12.83 -18.70
CA PRO A 28 -4.84 13.66 -17.69
C PRO A 28 -6.36 13.54 -17.73
N ALA A 29 -6.95 13.22 -18.89
CA ALA A 29 -8.38 12.99 -19.05
C ALA A 29 -8.92 11.81 -18.20
N VAL A 30 -8.05 10.87 -17.81
CA VAL A 30 -8.40 9.73 -16.96
C VAL A 30 -8.12 10.05 -15.49
N THR A 31 -7.00 10.72 -15.20
CA THR A 31 -6.56 10.95 -13.81
C THR A 31 -7.40 11.98 -13.05
N VAL A 32 -8.13 12.85 -13.76
CA VAL A 32 -9.06 13.83 -13.17
C VAL A 32 -10.46 13.28 -12.92
N GLN A 33 -10.78 12.09 -13.43
CA GLN A 33 -12.10 11.49 -13.25
C GLN A 33 -12.29 11.05 -11.80
N GLU A 34 -13.46 11.34 -11.23
CA GLU A 34 -13.75 11.03 -9.82
C GLU A 34 -13.57 9.54 -9.50
N TRP A 35 -14.01 8.65 -10.39
CA TRP A 35 -13.86 7.20 -10.22
C TRP A 35 -12.39 6.78 -10.09
N PHE A 36 -11.48 7.45 -10.83
CA PHE A 36 -10.05 7.14 -10.80
C PHE A 36 -9.39 7.67 -9.53
N VAL A 37 -9.86 8.81 -9.01
CA VAL A 37 -9.43 9.35 -7.71
C VAL A 37 -9.81 8.38 -6.59
N TYR A 38 -11.05 7.89 -6.55
CA TYR A 38 -11.48 6.90 -5.54
C TYR A 38 -10.68 5.60 -5.65
N LEU A 39 -10.43 5.12 -6.87
CA LEU A 39 -9.61 3.93 -7.11
C LEU A 39 -8.17 4.12 -6.60
N THR A 40 -7.57 5.28 -6.86
CA THR A 40 -6.22 5.61 -6.37
C THR A 40 -6.15 5.57 -4.84
N VAL A 41 -7.15 6.14 -4.16
CA VAL A 41 -7.24 6.09 -2.69
C VAL A 41 -7.40 4.65 -2.21
N ALA A 42 -8.30 3.88 -2.82
CA ALA A 42 -8.52 2.47 -2.45
C ALA A 42 -7.25 1.62 -2.60
N VAL A 43 -6.51 1.78 -3.70
CA VAL A 43 -5.23 1.10 -3.93
C VAL A 43 -4.20 1.49 -2.86
N THR A 44 -4.10 2.78 -2.54
CA THR A 44 -3.16 3.27 -1.52
C THR A 44 -3.46 2.68 -0.14
N VAL A 45 -4.75 2.63 0.23
CA VAL A 45 -5.20 2.02 1.50
C VAL A 45 -4.88 0.53 1.51
N LEU A 46 -5.17 -0.21 0.44
CA LEU A 46 -4.87 -1.65 0.35
C LEU A 46 -3.38 -1.94 0.47
N CYS A 47 -2.53 -1.13 -0.16
CA CYS A 47 -1.08 -1.25 -0.05
C CYS A 47 -0.55 -1.09 1.38
N VAL A 48 -1.27 -0.42 2.27
CA VAL A 48 -0.91 -0.27 3.69
C VAL A 48 -1.60 -1.32 4.56
N VAL A 49 -2.89 -1.58 4.34
CA VAL A 49 -3.69 -2.49 5.18
C VAL A 49 -3.23 -3.94 5.01
N VAL A 50 -3.01 -4.40 3.78
CA VAL A 50 -2.59 -5.79 3.52
C VAL A 50 -1.31 -6.17 4.28
N PRO A 51 -0.20 -5.42 4.21
CA PRO A 51 0.99 -5.76 4.97
C PRO A 51 0.80 -5.66 6.49
N CYS A 52 -0.05 -4.74 6.98
CA CYS A 52 -0.41 -4.69 8.40
C CYS A 52 -1.16 -5.95 8.86
N VAL A 53 -2.11 -6.44 8.05
CA VAL A 53 -2.84 -7.69 8.32
C VAL A 53 -1.89 -8.89 8.29
N ILE A 54 -1.00 -8.97 7.28
CA ILE A 54 0.01 -10.03 7.19
C ILE A 54 0.93 -10.01 8.43
N TYR A 55 1.37 -8.83 8.85
CA TYR A 55 2.17 -8.68 10.07
C TYR A 55 1.41 -9.16 11.31
N TYR A 56 0.15 -8.75 11.47
CA TYR A 56 -0.66 -9.16 12.60
C TYR A 56 -0.88 -10.68 12.64
N LEU A 57 -1.14 -11.31 11.49
CA LEU A 57 -1.32 -12.77 11.40
C LEU A 57 -0.02 -13.54 11.67
N ARG A 58 1.14 -13.02 11.23
CA ARG A 58 2.45 -13.67 11.41
C ARG A 58 3.08 -13.40 12.78
N THR A 59 2.69 -12.31 13.43
CA THR A 59 3.15 -11.91 14.76
C THR A 59 1.95 -11.47 15.58
N PRO A 60 1.07 -12.40 15.96
CA PRO A 60 -0.12 -12.08 16.74
C PRO A 60 0.30 -11.52 18.11
N PRO A 61 -0.31 -10.40 18.55
CA PRO A 61 0.00 -9.82 19.85
C PRO A 61 -0.34 -10.82 20.96
N GLY A 62 0.60 -11.05 21.88
CA GLY A 62 0.44 -11.95 23.02
C GLY A 62 1.12 -13.32 22.89
N ILE A 63 1.68 -13.67 21.73
CA ILE A 63 2.59 -14.82 21.59
C ILE A 63 4.04 -14.32 21.67
N ASP A 64 4.61 -14.40 22.87
CA ASP A 64 6.02 -14.13 23.12
C ASP A 64 6.83 -15.33 22.59
N HIS A 65 7.29 -15.24 21.34
CA HIS A 65 8.26 -16.18 20.78
C HIS A 65 9.64 -15.85 21.35
N LYS A 66 9.84 -16.21 22.61
CA LYS A 66 11.14 -16.21 23.27
C LYS A 66 11.96 -17.43 22.83
#